data_AF-A0A508B553-F1
#
_entry.id   AF-A0A508B553-F1
#
_cell.length_a   1.000
_cell.length_b   1.000
_cell.length_c   1.000
_cell.angle_alpha   90.00
_cell.angle_beta   90.00
_cell.angle_gamma   90.00
#
_symmetry.space_group_name_H-M   'P 1'
#
loop_
_entity.id
_entity.type
_entity.pdbx_description
1 polymer ?
#
loop_
_entity_poly.entity_id
_entity_poly.type
_entity_poly.pdbx_seq_one_letter_code
_entity_poly.pdbx_strand_id
1 'polypeptide(L)'
;MKKGSMKKKQYEQALEPMQLELAAVARWLQHTGKRLLVVLEGRDTAGKGGAVGALSDHLNPRQCHTVALPKPSDREAGQWYFQRYVPHLPAAGEIVLFDRSWYNRAGVEKVMGFASEEQVAHFLKQVPVFEKLLVDDGILLFKYWLCCDQDKQEERFAERLEDPLKRWKLSPIDLKARERYQAYTDAREAMLEATHSKHAPWTLVDFNDQKRGRLTLIRDLLDRLPDREVPTPEIEYPPLGHPPLEERYRALEPIRNFDDD
;
A
#
# COMPACT_ATOMS: atom_id res chain seq x y z
N MET A 1 -6.14 28.13 1.33
CA MET A 1 -6.25 27.90 2.79
C MET A 1 -5.53 26.61 3.13
N LYS A 2 -4.47 26.63 3.95
CA LYS A 2 -3.85 25.39 4.47
C LYS A 2 -4.89 24.68 5.35
N LYS A 3 -5.51 23.61 4.84
CA LYS A 3 -6.44 22.77 5.61
C LYS A 3 -5.66 22.20 6.79
N GLY A 4 -5.98 22.60 8.03
CA GLY A 4 -5.33 22.06 9.23
C GLY A 4 -5.45 20.53 9.30
N SER A 5 -4.45 19.86 9.90
CA SER A 5 -4.35 18.40 10.01
C SER A 5 -5.64 17.79 10.61
N MET A 6 -6.17 16.73 9.98
CA MET A 6 -7.38 16.05 10.44
C MET A 6 -7.18 15.40 11.83
N LYS A 7 -8.16 15.58 12.73
CA LYS A 7 -8.11 14.96 14.07
C LYS A 7 -8.26 13.44 13.96
N LYS A 8 -7.63 12.69 14.88
CA LYS A 8 -7.63 11.21 14.86
C LYS A 8 -9.05 10.62 14.92
N LYS A 9 -9.87 11.06 15.87
CA LYS A 9 -11.27 10.62 16.01
C LYS A 9 -12.10 10.83 14.74
N GLN A 10 -11.94 11.98 14.07
CA GLN A 10 -12.64 12.27 12.82
C GLN A 10 -12.20 11.36 11.68
N TYR A 11 -10.90 11.05 11.62
CA TYR A 11 -10.35 10.12 10.63
C TYR A 11 -10.88 8.70 10.85
N GLU A 12 -10.89 8.21 12.08
CA GLU A 12 -11.38 6.86 12.42
C GLU A 12 -12.86 6.71 12.06
N GLN A 13 -13.69 7.69 12.42
CA GLN A 13 -15.12 7.71 12.07
C GLN A 13 -15.36 7.73 10.55
N ALA A 14 -14.49 8.37 9.78
CA ALA A 14 -14.60 8.41 8.32
C ALA A 14 -14.05 7.15 7.64
N LEU A 15 -13.10 6.47 8.28
CA LEU A 15 -12.45 5.27 7.74
C LEU A 15 -13.30 4.02 7.93
N GLU A 16 -13.98 3.89 9.08
CA GLU A 16 -14.78 2.73 9.44
C GLU A 16 -15.75 2.25 8.34
N PRO A 17 -16.63 3.10 7.75
CA PRO A 17 -17.52 2.65 6.68
C PRO A 17 -16.75 2.19 5.42
N MET A 18 -15.62 2.82 5.11
CA MET A 18 -14.79 2.40 3.97
C MET A 18 -14.11 1.05 4.23
N GLN A 19 -13.77 0.74 5.48
CA GLN A 19 -13.23 -0.56 5.85
C GLN A 19 -14.28 -1.67 5.73
N LEU A 20 -15.56 -1.38 6.02
CA LEU A 20 -16.66 -2.31 5.73
C LEU A 20 -16.80 -2.57 4.22
N GLU A 21 -16.70 -1.52 3.39
CA GLU A 21 -16.68 -1.65 1.93
C GLU A 21 -15.47 -2.47 1.44
N LEU A 22 -14.28 -2.26 2.02
CA LEU A 22 -13.09 -3.07 1.71
C LEU A 22 -13.30 -4.55 2.08
N ALA A 23 -13.94 -4.82 3.21
CA ALA A 23 -14.31 -6.19 3.59
C ALA A 23 -15.30 -6.81 2.58
N ALA A 24 -16.23 -6.00 2.04
CA ALA A 24 -17.14 -6.43 0.97
C ALA A 24 -16.38 -6.70 -0.34
N VAL A 25 -15.43 -5.84 -0.73
CA VAL A 25 -14.51 -6.08 -1.87
C VAL A 25 -13.79 -7.41 -1.69
N ALA A 26 -13.24 -7.67 -0.52
CA ALA A 26 -12.54 -8.91 -0.24
C ALA A 26 -13.47 -10.13 -0.44
N ARG A 27 -14.68 -10.12 0.14
CA ARG A 27 -15.65 -11.20 -0.10
C ARG A 27 -16.00 -11.36 -1.58
N TRP A 28 -16.18 -10.26 -2.29
CA TRP A 28 -16.47 -10.25 -3.72
C TRP A 28 -15.35 -10.86 -4.57
N LEU A 29 -14.09 -10.51 -4.28
CA LEU A 29 -12.93 -11.11 -4.96
C LEU A 29 -12.88 -12.62 -4.73
N GLN A 30 -13.08 -13.08 -3.49
CA GLN A 30 -13.12 -14.52 -3.17
C GLN A 30 -14.22 -15.26 -3.93
N HIS A 31 -15.43 -14.68 -3.95
CA HIS A 31 -16.57 -15.29 -4.62
C HIS A 31 -16.39 -15.37 -6.14
N THR A 32 -15.82 -14.32 -6.75
CA THR A 32 -15.69 -14.21 -8.21
C THR A 32 -14.38 -14.74 -8.77
N GLY A 33 -13.39 -15.03 -7.91
CA GLY A 33 -12.03 -15.39 -8.31
C GLY A 33 -11.22 -14.23 -8.91
N LYS A 34 -11.74 -12.99 -8.89
CA LYS A 34 -11.02 -11.80 -9.36
C LYS A 34 -9.80 -11.51 -8.47
N ARG A 35 -8.85 -10.76 -9.03
CA ARG A 35 -7.52 -10.54 -8.45
C ARG A 35 -7.23 -9.06 -8.38
N LEU A 36 -6.87 -8.55 -7.21
CA LEU A 36 -6.61 -7.13 -6.99
C LEU A 36 -5.12 -6.91 -6.68
N LEU A 37 -4.50 -6.01 -7.43
CA LEU A 37 -3.12 -5.59 -7.22
C LEU A 37 -3.07 -4.07 -7.05
N VAL A 38 -2.60 -3.62 -5.89
CA VAL A 38 -2.43 -2.20 -5.58
C VAL A 38 -0.95 -1.90 -5.41
N VAL A 39 -0.41 -1.03 -6.25
CA VAL A 39 0.96 -0.53 -6.20
C VAL A 39 0.97 0.82 -5.51
N LEU A 40 1.68 0.93 -4.39
CA LEU A 40 1.85 2.17 -3.64
C LEU A 40 3.28 2.69 -3.82
N GLU A 41 3.42 3.77 -4.59
CA GLU A 41 4.67 4.48 -4.79
C GLU A 41 4.62 5.87 -4.17
N GLY A 42 5.79 6.46 -3.98
CA GLY A 42 5.94 7.80 -3.44
C GLY A 42 7.25 7.97 -2.71
N ARG A 43 7.59 9.21 -2.39
CA ARG A 43 8.83 9.56 -1.69
C ARG A 43 8.94 8.88 -0.34
N ASP A 44 10.16 8.87 0.20
CA ASP A 44 10.37 8.53 1.61
C ASP A 44 9.54 9.48 2.47
N THR A 45 8.99 8.93 3.55
CA THR A 45 8.04 9.60 4.46
C THR A 45 6.68 10.02 3.88
N ALA A 46 6.38 9.73 2.60
CA ALA A 46 5.09 10.10 1.98
C ALA A 46 3.86 9.48 2.67
N GLY A 47 3.99 8.29 3.25
CA GLY A 47 2.92 7.64 4.03
C GLY A 47 2.50 6.25 3.58
N LYS A 48 3.28 5.58 2.70
CA LYS A 48 2.96 4.26 2.12
C LYS A 48 2.52 3.22 3.15
N GLY A 49 3.35 2.93 4.17
CA GLY A 49 2.97 1.95 5.21
C GLY A 49 1.70 2.30 5.99
N GLY A 50 1.36 3.60 6.14
CA GLY A 50 0.10 4.01 6.74
C GLY A 50 -1.10 3.82 5.81
N ALA A 51 -0.90 3.92 4.48
CA ALA A 51 -1.90 3.58 3.49
C ALA A 51 -2.12 2.07 3.39
N VAL A 52 -1.04 1.27 3.46
CA VAL A 52 -1.12 -0.19 3.56
C VAL A 52 -2.00 -0.60 4.73
N GLY A 53 -1.69 -0.13 5.95
CA GLY A 53 -2.49 -0.44 7.13
C GLY A 53 -3.97 -0.05 6.95
N ALA A 54 -4.25 1.17 6.52
CA ALA A 54 -5.62 1.62 6.31
C ALA A 54 -6.41 0.76 5.30
N LEU A 55 -5.74 0.17 4.30
CA LEU A 55 -6.34 -0.77 3.34
C LEU A 55 -6.51 -2.19 3.92
N SER A 56 -5.59 -2.65 4.78
CA SER A 56 -5.51 -4.06 5.19
C SER A 56 -5.95 -4.39 6.62
N ASP A 57 -6.04 -3.40 7.53
CA ASP A 57 -6.15 -3.62 8.98
C ASP A 57 -7.35 -4.50 9.41
N HIS A 58 -8.43 -4.51 8.63
CA HIS A 58 -9.63 -5.34 8.90
C HIS A 58 -9.89 -6.41 7.83
N LEU A 59 -8.88 -6.73 7.01
CA LEU A 59 -8.98 -7.79 6.02
C LEU A 59 -8.35 -9.08 6.52
N ASN A 60 -8.84 -10.22 6.03
CA ASN A 60 -8.28 -11.52 6.35
C ASN A 60 -6.84 -11.60 5.80
N PRO A 61 -5.80 -11.83 6.62
CA PRO A 61 -4.41 -11.86 6.17
C PRO A 61 -4.10 -13.03 5.23
N ARG A 62 -4.95 -14.06 5.16
CA ARG A 62 -4.84 -15.14 4.16
C ARG A 62 -5.25 -14.70 2.77
N GLN A 63 -5.99 -13.60 2.68
CA GLN A 63 -6.52 -13.07 1.44
C GLN A 63 -5.81 -11.79 1.01
N CYS A 64 -5.49 -10.91 1.97
CA CYS A 64 -4.81 -9.66 1.74
C CYS A 64 -3.41 -9.72 2.31
N HIS A 65 -2.39 -9.61 1.46
CA HIS A 65 -1.00 -9.60 1.90
C HIS A 65 -0.21 -8.44 1.29
N THR A 66 0.81 -8.01 2.04
CA THR A 66 1.69 -6.90 1.64
C THR A 66 3.02 -7.43 1.16
N VAL A 67 3.49 -6.91 0.04
CA VAL A 67 4.78 -7.20 -0.56
C VAL A 67 5.69 -5.99 -0.36
N ALA A 68 6.73 -6.15 0.45
CA ALA A 68 7.74 -5.14 0.73
C ALA A 68 9.13 -5.76 0.58
N LEU A 69 9.58 -5.93 -0.66
CA LEU A 69 10.84 -6.63 -0.96
C LEU A 69 12.05 -5.80 -0.51
N PRO A 70 13.08 -6.43 0.07
CA PRO A 70 14.35 -5.77 0.34
C PRO A 70 15.13 -5.51 -0.97
N LYS A 71 16.31 -4.91 -0.83
CA LYS A 71 17.28 -4.81 -1.94
C LYS A 71 17.47 -6.20 -2.60
N PRO A 72 17.64 -6.28 -3.93
CA PRO A 72 17.85 -7.55 -4.60
C PRO A 72 19.14 -8.22 -4.10
N SER A 73 19.10 -9.54 -3.97
CA SER A 73 20.28 -10.40 -3.85
C SER A 73 21.09 -10.41 -5.15
N ASP A 74 22.34 -10.87 -5.11
CA ASP A 74 23.19 -10.98 -6.31
C ASP A 74 22.54 -11.83 -7.41
N ARG A 75 21.82 -12.88 -7.01
CA ARG A 75 21.07 -13.72 -7.95
C ARG A 75 19.89 -12.96 -8.57
N GLU A 76 19.10 -12.24 -7.78
CA GLU A 76 17.98 -11.43 -8.31
C GLU A 76 18.47 -10.27 -9.17
N ALA A 77 19.64 -9.70 -8.88
CA ALA A 77 20.26 -8.66 -9.70
C ALA A 77 20.68 -9.18 -11.08
N GLY A 78 21.03 -10.47 -11.19
CA GLY A 78 21.33 -11.16 -12.44
C GLY A 78 20.12 -11.73 -13.18
N GLN A 79 18.90 -11.60 -12.63
CA GLN A 79 17.67 -12.06 -13.27
C GLN A 79 17.06 -10.99 -14.17
N TRP A 80 16.06 -11.40 -14.95
CA TRP A 80 15.15 -10.42 -15.54
C TRP A 80 14.47 -9.61 -14.43
N TYR A 81 14.43 -8.28 -14.56
CA TYR A 81 14.06 -7.39 -13.46
C TYR A 81 12.70 -7.68 -12.84
N PHE A 82 11.69 -8.03 -13.65
CA PHE A 82 10.34 -8.34 -13.17
C PHE A 82 10.23 -9.71 -12.47
N GLN A 83 11.21 -10.61 -12.69
CA GLN A 83 11.16 -12.00 -12.24
C GLN A 83 11.00 -12.13 -10.73
N ARG A 84 11.58 -11.23 -9.94
CA ARG A 84 11.43 -11.26 -8.47
C ARG A 84 10.07 -10.78 -7.98
N TYR A 85 9.34 -10.03 -8.79
CA TYR A 85 8.03 -9.47 -8.44
C TYR A 85 6.89 -10.40 -8.86
N VAL A 86 7.04 -11.12 -9.99
CA VAL A 86 6.05 -12.05 -10.53
C VAL A 86 5.56 -13.12 -9.52
N PRO A 87 6.41 -13.74 -8.68
CA PRO A 87 5.98 -14.71 -7.68
C PRO A 87 5.02 -14.16 -6.62
N HIS A 88 4.89 -12.84 -6.53
CA HIS A 88 4.06 -12.15 -5.56
C HIS A 88 2.80 -11.52 -6.19
N LEU A 89 2.48 -11.84 -7.45
CA LEU A 89 1.23 -11.40 -8.07
C LEU A 89 0.03 -12.14 -7.45
N PRO A 90 -1.15 -11.51 -7.37
CA PRO A 90 -2.33 -12.12 -6.75
C PRO A 90 -2.79 -13.38 -7.50
N ALA A 91 -3.11 -14.43 -6.75
CA ALA A 91 -3.94 -15.54 -7.19
C ALA A 91 -5.43 -15.23 -7.01
N ALA A 92 -6.31 -16.12 -7.49
CA ALA A 92 -7.77 -15.94 -7.48
C ALA A 92 -8.29 -15.56 -6.08
N GLY A 93 -9.03 -14.45 -6.00
CA GLY A 93 -9.60 -13.94 -4.77
C GLY A 93 -8.64 -13.14 -3.88
N GLU A 94 -7.37 -13.02 -4.25
CA GLU A 94 -6.36 -12.33 -3.44
C GLU A 94 -6.33 -10.82 -3.71
N ILE A 95 -5.90 -10.10 -2.66
CA ILE A 95 -5.54 -8.69 -2.68
C ILE A 95 -4.05 -8.62 -2.36
N VAL A 96 -3.25 -8.03 -3.26
CA VAL A 96 -1.84 -7.81 -3.01
C VAL A 96 -1.54 -6.32 -2.99
N LEU A 97 -0.92 -5.87 -1.90
CA LEU A 97 -0.47 -4.50 -1.69
C LEU A 97 1.05 -4.43 -1.83
N PHE A 98 1.55 -3.77 -2.86
CA PHE A 98 2.98 -3.52 -3.04
C PHE A 98 3.38 -2.21 -2.34
N ASP A 99 4.10 -2.29 -1.22
CA ASP A 99 4.80 -1.13 -0.61
C ASP A 99 6.14 -0.96 -1.31
N ARG A 100 6.13 -0.08 -2.32
CA ARG A 100 7.06 -0.10 -3.46
C ARG A 100 6.91 -1.34 -4.34
N SER A 101 7.42 -1.24 -5.55
CA SER A 101 7.21 -2.23 -6.60
C SER A 101 8.40 -2.31 -7.56
N TRP A 102 8.17 -2.83 -8.76
CA TRP A 102 9.09 -2.72 -9.89
C TRP A 102 9.40 -1.26 -10.26
N TYR A 103 8.61 -0.27 -9.83
CA TYR A 103 8.95 1.15 -10.04
C TYR A 103 10.16 1.65 -9.24
N ASN A 104 10.75 0.83 -8.37
CA ASN A 104 12.06 1.12 -7.77
C ASN A 104 13.12 1.48 -8.84
N ARG A 105 13.09 0.84 -10.03
CA ARG A 105 13.98 1.15 -11.16
C ARG A 105 13.88 2.58 -11.65
N ALA A 106 12.65 3.08 -11.80
CA ALA A 106 12.39 4.43 -12.28
C ALA A 106 12.52 5.51 -11.20
N GLY A 107 12.55 5.11 -9.92
CA GLY A 107 12.72 6.02 -8.77
C GLY A 107 14.10 5.93 -8.14
N VAL A 108 14.20 5.18 -7.05
CA VAL A 108 15.42 5.12 -6.22
C VAL A 108 16.63 4.59 -6.97
N GLU A 109 16.49 3.56 -7.81
CA GLU A 109 17.65 2.99 -8.52
C GLU A 109 18.22 4.00 -9.54
N LYS A 110 17.35 4.73 -10.26
CA LYS A 110 17.76 5.82 -11.15
C LYS A 110 18.47 6.94 -10.38
N VAL A 111 17.82 7.48 -9.35
CA VAL A 111 18.34 8.69 -8.65
C VAL A 111 19.59 8.38 -7.83
N MET A 112 19.73 7.17 -7.30
CA MET A 112 20.89 6.76 -6.51
C MET A 112 22.00 6.10 -7.33
N GLY A 113 21.78 5.87 -8.63
CA GLY A 113 22.77 5.22 -9.49
C GLY A 113 22.93 3.72 -9.24
N PHE A 114 21.87 3.04 -8.79
CA PHE A 114 21.85 1.57 -8.63
C PHE A 114 21.44 0.85 -9.92
N ALA A 115 20.99 1.58 -10.94
CA ALA A 115 20.74 1.08 -12.28
C ALA A 115 21.42 2.00 -13.30
N SER A 116 21.90 1.43 -14.41
CA SER A 116 22.43 2.21 -15.54
C SER A 116 21.29 2.94 -16.27
N GLU A 117 21.62 4.02 -16.99
CA GLU A 117 20.65 4.73 -17.82
C GLU A 117 19.97 3.81 -18.83
N GLU A 118 20.71 2.86 -19.40
CA GLU A 118 20.19 1.84 -20.31
C GLU A 118 19.18 0.92 -19.62
N GLN A 119 19.47 0.45 -18.40
CA GLN A 119 18.54 -0.39 -17.63
C GLN A 119 17.24 0.36 -17.30
N VAL A 120 17.34 1.64 -16.95
CA VAL A 120 16.18 2.49 -16.66
C VAL A 120 15.36 2.73 -17.95
N ALA A 121 16.01 3.07 -19.06
CA ALA A 121 15.33 3.27 -20.34
C ALA A 121 14.65 1.99 -20.83
N HIS A 122 15.29 0.84 -20.66
CA HIS A 122 14.71 -0.45 -20.99
C HIS A 122 13.50 -0.76 -20.10
N PHE A 123 13.61 -0.54 -18.79
CA PHE A 123 12.50 -0.71 -17.86
C PHE A 123 11.28 0.15 -18.24
N LEU A 124 11.48 1.43 -18.54
CA LEU A 124 10.38 2.34 -18.91
C LEU A 124 9.68 1.92 -20.20
N LYS A 125 10.35 1.21 -21.11
CA LYS A 125 9.72 0.59 -22.29
C LYS A 125 9.01 -0.73 -21.97
N GLN A 126 9.55 -1.53 -21.05
CA GLN A 126 9.00 -2.85 -20.70
C GLN A 126 7.79 -2.76 -19.77
N VAL A 127 7.79 -1.85 -18.79
CA VAL A 127 6.78 -1.85 -17.74
C VAL A 127 5.35 -1.65 -18.26
N PRO A 128 5.04 -0.79 -19.27
CA PRO A 128 3.68 -0.70 -19.79
C PRO A 128 3.24 -2.00 -20.46
N VAL A 129 4.16 -2.71 -21.14
CA VAL A 129 3.88 -4.01 -21.75
C VAL A 129 3.61 -5.06 -20.67
N PHE A 130 4.46 -5.11 -19.64
CA PHE A 130 4.28 -6.01 -18.50
C PHE A 130 2.94 -5.80 -17.82
N GLU A 131 2.58 -4.55 -17.49
CA GLU A 131 1.31 -4.22 -16.84
C GLU A 131 0.11 -4.52 -17.74
N LYS A 132 0.24 -4.31 -19.06
CA LYS A 132 -0.82 -4.69 -20.01
C LYS A 132 -1.08 -6.19 -19.97
N LEU A 133 -0.05 -7.03 -19.88
CA LEU A 133 -0.23 -8.48 -19.75
C LEU A 133 -1.01 -8.84 -18.48
N LEU A 134 -0.73 -8.16 -17.35
CA LEU A 134 -1.46 -8.38 -16.09
C LEU A 134 -2.95 -8.00 -16.22
N VAL A 135 -3.21 -6.84 -16.81
CA VAL A 135 -4.58 -6.32 -16.97
C VAL A 135 -5.37 -7.15 -17.99
N ASP A 136 -4.76 -7.52 -19.12
CA ASP A 136 -5.38 -8.39 -20.13
C ASP A 136 -5.74 -9.77 -19.56
N ASP A 137 -4.94 -10.30 -18.65
CA ASP A 137 -5.21 -11.55 -17.91
C ASP A 137 -6.35 -11.39 -16.88
N GLY A 138 -6.72 -10.16 -16.52
CA GLY A 138 -7.83 -9.84 -15.63
C GLY A 138 -7.42 -9.46 -14.20
N ILE A 139 -6.15 -9.12 -13.97
CA ILE A 139 -5.74 -8.49 -12.71
C ILE A 139 -6.23 -7.04 -12.69
N LEU A 140 -6.95 -6.68 -11.65
CA LEU A 140 -7.37 -5.30 -11.37
C LEU A 140 -6.16 -4.55 -10.81
N LEU A 141 -5.43 -3.85 -11.68
CA LEU A 141 -4.22 -3.11 -11.32
C LEU A 141 -4.52 -1.64 -10.99
N PHE A 142 -4.16 -1.23 -9.78
CA PHE A 142 -4.24 0.15 -9.31
C PHE A 142 -2.85 0.66 -8.94
N LYS A 143 -2.46 1.82 -9.46
CA LYS A 143 -1.15 2.44 -9.18
C LYS A 143 -1.35 3.81 -8.54
N TYR A 144 -0.87 3.99 -7.32
CA TYR A 144 -0.98 5.23 -6.57
C TYR A 144 0.39 5.86 -6.32
N TRP A 145 0.52 7.14 -6.65
CA TRP A 145 1.64 7.96 -6.21
C TRP A 145 1.20 8.86 -5.07
N LEU A 146 1.79 8.67 -3.90
CA LEU A 146 1.52 9.45 -2.70
C LEU A 146 2.33 10.75 -2.76
N CYS A 147 1.67 11.85 -3.11
CA CYS A 147 2.28 13.18 -3.22
C CYS A 147 2.56 13.76 -1.82
N CYS A 148 3.78 14.23 -1.61
CA CYS A 148 4.18 14.93 -0.39
C CYS A 148 5.11 16.05 -0.80
N ASP A 149 4.81 17.25 -0.34
CA ASP A 149 5.68 18.41 -0.51
C ASP A 149 6.93 18.27 0.34
N GLN A 150 8.01 18.95 -0.05
CA GLN A 150 9.29 18.85 0.64
C GLN A 150 9.20 19.37 2.07
N ASP A 151 8.44 20.44 2.32
CA ASP A 151 8.23 20.97 3.68
C ASP A 151 7.61 19.91 4.62
N LYS A 152 6.61 19.18 4.14
CA LYS A 152 5.99 18.06 4.88
C LYS A 152 6.91 16.87 5.01
N GLN A 153 7.76 16.64 4.01
CA GLN A 153 8.78 15.60 4.09
C GLN A 153 9.77 15.90 5.22
N GLU A 154 10.24 17.14 5.32
CA GLU A 154 11.17 17.63 6.35
C GLU A 154 10.57 17.52 7.77
N GLU A 155 9.33 17.99 7.95
CA GLU A 155 8.61 17.86 9.23
C GLU A 155 8.57 16.39 9.70
N ARG A 156 8.27 15.46 8.79
CA ARG A 156 8.19 14.02 9.11
C ARG A 156 9.54 13.39 9.36
N PHE A 157 10.60 13.87 8.73
CA PHE A 157 11.97 13.43 9.03
C PHE A 157 12.35 13.83 10.46
N ALA A 158 12.07 15.07 10.86
CA ALA A 158 12.30 15.55 12.22
C ALA A 158 11.49 14.74 13.25
N GLU A 159 10.19 14.56 13.04
CA GLU A 159 9.33 13.75 13.92
C GLU A 159 9.85 12.32 14.11
N ARG A 160 10.33 11.67 13.04
CA ARG A 160 10.89 10.31 13.12
C ARG A 160 12.21 10.25 13.85
N LEU A 161 13.01 11.31 13.80
CA LEU A 161 14.29 11.41 14.50
C LEU A 161 14.06 11.54 16.02
N GLU A 162 13.04 12.28 16.40
CA GLU A 162 12.66 12.52 17.80
C GLU A 162 11.90 11.34 18.43
N ASP A 163 11.08 10.62 17.67
CA ASP A 163 10.25 9.51 18.17
C ASP A 163 11.02 8.17 18.18
N PRO A 164 11.32 7.59 19.36
CA PRO A 164 12.06 6.32 19.48
C PRO A 164 11.37 5.15 18.77
N LEU A 165 10.04 5.15 18.68
CA LEU A 165 9.25 4.10 18.03
C LEU A 165 9.26 4.22 16.50
N LYS A 166 9.70 5.35 15.95
CA LYS A 166 9.76 5.60 14.51
C LYS A 166 11.18 5.76 13.97
N ARG A 167 12.18 5.89 14.84
CA ARG A 167 13.59 6.12 14.44
C ARG A 167 14.15 5.05 13.51
N TRP A 168 13.74 3.80 13.68
CA TRP A 168 14.12 2.68 12.80
C TRP A 168 13.66 2.87 11.34
N LYS A 169 12.70 3.77 11.07
CA LYS A 169 12.20 4.09 9.72
C LYS A 169 13.09 5.08 8.97
N LEU A 170 14.27 5.43 9.51
CA LEU A 170 15.25 6.31 8.89
C LEU A 170 16.48 5.50 8.47
N SER A 171 16.83 5.57 7.20
CA SER A 171 18.02 4.95 6.63
C SER A 171 19.02 6.00 6.13
N PRO A 172 20.32 5.65 5.98
CA PRO A 172 21.29 6.53 5.34
C PRO A 172 20.93 6.90 3.89
N ILE A 173 20.17 6.05 3.20
CA ILE A 173 19.68 6.33 1.84
C ILE A 173 18.61 7.43 1.90
N ASP A 174 17.74 7.41 2.91
CA ASP A 174 16.66 8.41 3.05
C ASP A 174 17.23 9.82 3.22
N LEU A 175 18.34 9.96 3.97
CA LEU A 175 19.04 11.24 4.13
C LEU A 175 19.65 11.74 2.83
N LYS A 176 20.23 10.85 2.01
CA LYS A 176 20.70 11.22 0.67
C LYS A 176 19.53 11.55 -0.27
N ALA A 177 18.40 10.85 -0.12
CA ALA A 177 17.23 11.05 -0.96
C ALA A 177 16.57 12.41 -0.71
N ARG A 178 16.60 12.86 0.55
CA ARG A 178 16.19 14.19 0.99
C ARG A 178 16.92 15.30 0.23
N GLU A 179 18.25 15.20 0.09
CA GLU A 179 19.07 16.19 -0.65
C GLU A 179 18.77 16.19 -2.16
N ARG A 180 18.29 15.06 -2.70
CA ARG A 180 18.01 14.86 -4.14
C ARG A 180 16.54 15.07 -4.50
N TYR A 181 15.83 15.95 -3.78
CA TYR A 181 14.38 16.12 -3.96
C TYR A 181 13.97 16.38 -5.43
N GLN A 182 14.66 17.30 -6.11
CA GLN A 182 14.40 17.62 -7.51
C GLN A 182 14.66 16.44 -8.46
N ALA A 183 15.77 15.72 -8.29
CA ALA A 183 16.09 14.56 -9.12
C ALA A 183 15.01 13.45 -9.03
N TYR A 184 14.44 13.25 -7.84
CA TYR A 184 13.27 12.38 -7.67
C TYR A 184 11.99 12.94 -8.31
N THR A 185 11.83 14.27 -8.40
CA THR A 185 10.72 14.89 -9.14
C THR A 185 10.86 14.55 -10.61
N ASP A 186 12.04 14.79 -11.19
CA ASP A 186 12.30 14.55 -12.61
C ASP A 186 12.17 13.06 -12.95
N ALA A 187 12.60 12.18 -12.05
CA ALA A 187 12.43 10.74 -12.16
C ALA A 187 10.94 10.33 -12.14
N ARG A 188 10.12 10.91 -11.24
CA ARG A 188 8.67 10.71 -11.20
C ARG A 188 8.02 11.17 -12.50
N GLU A 189 8.31 12.38 -12.98
CA GLU A 189 7.71 12.90 -14.22
C GLU A 189 8.00 11.99 -15.41
N ALA A 190 9.26 11.57 -15.58
CA ALA A 190 9.64 10.64 -16.64
C ALA A 190 8.92 9.27 -16.51
N MET A 191 8.75 8.79 -15.28
CA MET A 191 8.00 7.56 -15.00
C MET A 191 6.51 7.71 -15.36
N LEU A 192 5.86 8.79 -14.92
CA LEU A 192 4.45 9.04 -15.18
C LEU A 192 4.18 9.18 -16.68
N GLU A 193 4.99 9.96 -17.38
CA GLU A 193 4.90 10.14 -18.83
C GLU A 193 4.99 8.82 -19.58
N ALA A 194 5.95 7.96 -19.22
CA ALA A 194 6.18 6.70 -19.91
C ALA A 194 5.16 5.61 -19.57
N THR A 195 4.48 5.69 -18.42
CA THR A 195 3.77 4.53 -17.83
C THR A 195 2.34 4.80 -17.38
N HIS A 196 1.87 6.05 -17.46
CA HIS A 196 0.44 6.34 -17.33
C HIS A 196 -0.28 5.93 -18.62
N SER A 197 -1.25 5.03 -18.51
CA SER A 197 -2.03 4.56 -19.67
C SER A 197 -3.50 4.36 -19.30
N LYS A 198 -4.37 4.21 -20.31
CA LYS A 198 -5.80 3.94 -20.08
C LYS A 198 -6.04 2.61 -19.35
N HIS A 199 -5.21 1.60 -19.59
CA HIS A 199 -5.35 0.26 -19.01
C HIS A 199 -4.65 0.12 -17.65
N ALA A 200 -3.61 0.92 -17.39
CA ALA A 200 -2.89 0.96 -16.12
C ALA A 200 -2.59 2.42 -15.73
N PRO A 201 -3.60 3.19 -15.33
CA PRO A 201 -3.42 4.61 -15.01
C PRO A 201 -2.70 4.79 -13.68
N TRP A 202 -1.92 5.86 -13.60
CA TRP A 202 -1.42 6.41 -12.34
C TRP A 202 -2.44 7.35 -11.71
N THR A 203 -2.69 7.18 -10.42
CA THR A 203 -3.46 8.12 -9.58
C THR A 203 -2.52 8.85 -8.63
N LEU A 204 -2.47 10.18 -8.71
CA LEU A 204 -1.72 11.01 -7.76
C LEU A 204 -2.64 11.43 -6.63
N VAL A 205 -2.23 11.20 -5.39
CA VAL A 205 -3.04 11.52 -4.21
C VAL A 205 -2.26 12.47 -3.30
N ASP A 206 -2.87 13.60 -2.93
CA ASP A 206 -2.28 14.52 -1.96
C ASP A 206 -2.23 13.86 -0.57
N PHE A 207 -1.00 13.61 -0.11
CA PHE A 207 -0.69 13.01 1.18
C PHE A 207 -0.03 13.99 2.14
N ASN A 208 -0.06 15.31 1.90
CA ASN A 208 0.43 16.31 2.84
C ASN A 208 -0.27 16.21 4.20
N ASP A 209 -1.58 15.94 4.20
CA ASP A 209 -2.31 15.37 5.34
C ASP A 209 -2.50 13.87 5.11
N GLN A 210 -1.70 13.04 5.78
CA GLN A 210 -1.71 11.59 5.57
C GLN A 210 -3.07 10.95 5.88
N LYS A 211 -3.85 11.48 6.82
CA LYS A 211 -5.16 10.91 7.16
C LYS A 211 -6.15 11.15 6.04
N ARG A 212 -6.18 12.38 5.51
CA ARG A 212 -7.00 12.70 4.33
C ARG A 212 -6.52 11.94 3.10
N GLY A 213 -5.21 11.85 2.88
CA GLY A 213 -4.64 11.09 1.76
C GLY A 213 -5.09 9.63 1.75
N ARG A 214 -5.10 8.97 2.93
CA ARG A 214 -5.61 7.59 3.07
C ARG A 214 -7.09 7.47 2.72
N LEU A 215 -7.94 8.34 3.27
CA LEU A 215 -9.38 8.34 2.97
C LEU A 215 -9.64 8.57 1.48
N THR A 216 -8.93 9.53 0.87
CA THR A 216 -9.04 9.83 -0.57
C THR A 216 -8.61 8.63 -1.41
N LEU A 217 -7.49 7.99 -1.08
CA LEU A 217 -6.99 6.82 -1.80
C LEU A 217 -7.98 5.66 -1.73
N ILE A 218 -8.48 5.34 -0.52
CA ILE A 218 -9.43 4.25 -0.31
C ILE A 218 -10.73 4.53 -1.06
N ARG A 219 -11.24 5.76 -1.00
CA ARG A 219 -12.44 6.14 -1.75
C ARG A 219 -12.24 6.02 -3.26
N ASP A 220 -11.12 6.50 -3.83
CA ASP A 220 -10.82 6.34 -5.27
C ASP A 220 -10.78 4.87 -5.69
N LEU A 221 -10.11 4.01 -4.91
CA LEU A 221 -10.07 2.57 -5.14
C LEU A 221 -11.49 1.98 -5.13
N LEU A 222 -12.25 2.31 -4.09
CA LEU A 222 -13.63 1.87 -3.89
C LEU A 222 -14.63 2.57 -4.85
N ASP A 223 -14.27 3.53 -5.68
CA ASP A 223 -15.20 4.09 -6.68
C ASP A 223 -14.93 3.49 -8.06
N ARG A 224 -13.71 3.03 -8.29
CA ARG A 224 -13.25 2.51 -9.58
C ARG A 224 -13.33 1.00 -9.70
N LEU A 225 -13.43 0.28 -8.58
CA LEU A 225 -13.74 -1.15 -8.62
C LEU A 225 -15.19 -1.34 -9.13
N PRO A 226 -15.45 -2.35 -9.99
CA PRO A 226 -16.79 -2.62 -10.52
C PRO A 226 -17.77 -3.07 -9.42
N ASP A 227 -19.01 -3.37 -9.78
CA ASP A 227 -20.06 -3.81 -8.84
C ASP A 227 -19.61 -5.02 -7.99
N ARG A 228 -19.87 -4.91 -6.69
CA ARG A 228 -19.34 -5.76 -5.59
C ARG A 228 -20.43 -6.55 -4.89
N GLU A 229 -21.65 -6.51 -5.40
CA GLU A 229 -22.73 -7.28 -4.81
C GLU A 229 -22.39 -8.77 -4.87
N VAL A 230 -22.36 -9.37 -3.69
CA VAL A 230 -22.29 -10.82 -3.51
C VAL A 230 -23.35 -11.26 -2.54
N PRO A 231 -23.93 -12.45 -2.72
CA PRO A 231 -24.82 -13.03 -1.73
C PRO A 231 -24.09 -13.09 -0.37
N THR A 232 -24.72 -12.54 0.66
CA THR A 232 -24.24 -12.74 2.02
C THR A 232 -24.69 -14.13 2.45
N PRO A 233 -23.78 -15.08 2.76
CA PRO A 233 -24.20 -16.39 3.21
C PRO A 233 -24.95 -16.25 4.53
N GLU A 234 -26.17 -16.77 4.59
CA GLU A 234 -26.89 -16.89 5.86
C GLU A 234 -26.18 -17.93 6.73
N ILE A 235 -25.81 -17.53 7.94
CA ILE A 235 -25.22 -18.43 8.94
C ILE A 235 -26.32 -18.76 9.93
N GLU A 236 -26.73 -20.04 9.97
CA GLU A 236 -27.58 -20.53 11.04
C GLU A 236 -26.79 -20.49 12.36
N TYR A 237 -27.29 -19.73 13.33
CA TYR A 237 -26.69 -19.62 14.66
C TYR A 237 -27.71 -20.06 15.72
N PRO A 238 -28.01 -21.36 15.80
CA PRO A 238 -28.97 -21.86 16.78
C PRO A 238 -28.44 -21.69 18.22
N PRO A 239 -29.34 -21.53 19.21
CA PRO A 239 -28.92 -21.51 20.60
C PRO A 239 -28.24 -22.83 20.98
N LEU A 240 -27.31 -22.77 21.93
CA LEU A 240 -26.71 -23.96 22.51
C LEU A 240 -27.80 -24.83 23.16
N GLY A 241 -27.74 -26.15 22.94
CA GLY A 241 -28.61 -27.12 23.63
C GLY A 241 -28.25 -27.31 25.11
N HIS A 242 -27.27 -26.58 25.61
CA HIS A 242 -26.76 -26.63 26.98
C HIS A 242 -26.35 -25.21 27.43
N PRO A 243 -26.26 -24.93 28.74
CA PRO A 243 -25.66 -23.68 29.22
C PRO A 243 -24.17 -23.61 28.83
N PRO A 244 -23.59 -22.41 28.61
CA PRO A 244 -22.16 -22.27 28.35
C PRO A 244 -21.31 -23.02 29.38
N LEU A 245 -20.27 -23.72 28.92
CA LEU A 245 -19.36 -24.48 29.79
C LEU A 245 -18.26 -23.56 30.32
N GLU A 246 -17.82 -23.80 31.56
CA GLU A 246 -16.71 -23.08 32.18
C GLU A 246 -15.39 -23.86 32.02
N GLU A 247 -14.37 -23.22 31.47
CA GLU A 247 -13.02 -23.75 31.41
C GLU A 247 -12.17 -23.24 32.59
N ARG A 248 -11.28 -24.09 33.11
CA ARG A 248 -10.35 -23.73 34.21
C ARG A 248 -8.91 -23.97 33.77
N TYR A 249 -8.12 -22.91 33.77
CA TYR A 249 -6.70 -22.93 33.42
C TYR A 249 -5.86 -22.27 34.51
N ARG A 250 -4.58 -22.66 34.59
CA ARG A 250 -3.58 -21.83 35.27
C ARG A 250 -3.16 -20.72 34.31
N ALA A 251 -3.80 -19.57 34.40
CA ALA A 251 -3.49 -18.40 33.58
C ALA A 251 -2.48 -17.47 34.25
N LEU A 252 -1.73 -16.72 33.44
CA LEU A 252 -1.01 -15.56 33.92
C LEU A 252 -2.01 -14.48 34.36
N GLU A 253 -1.69 -13.73 35.40
CA GLU A 253 -2.51 -12.59 35.80
C GLU A 253 -2.52 -11.55 34.67
N PRO A 254 -3.70 -11.06 34.26
CA PRO A 254 -3.77 -9.94 33.33
C PRO A 254 -3.00 -8.74 33.86
N ILE A 255 -2.47 -7.93 32.93
CA ILE A 255 -1.97 -6.60 33.31
C ILE A 255 -3.10 -5.82 34.01
N ARG A 256 -2.72 -4.90 34.90
CA ARG A 256 -3.68 -4.02 35.56
C ARG A 256 -4.47 -3.26 34.50
N ASN A 257 -5.74 -2.96 34.82
CA ASN A 257 -6.54 -2.08 34.00
C ASN A 257 -5.80 -0.75 33.82
N PHE A 258 -5.93 -0.17 32.63
CA PHE A 258 -5.50 1.20 32.41
C PHE A 258 -6.53 2.09 33.11
N ASP A 259 -6.10 2.82 34.14
CA ASP A 259 -6.94 3.83 34.77
C ASP A 259 -7.19 4.96 33.77
N ASP A 260 -8.43 5.43 33.69
CA ASP A 260 -8.80 6.60 32.88
C ASP A 260 -8.31 7.88 33.59
N ASP A 261 -7.04 8.25 33.41
CA ASP A 261 -6.49 9.58 33.76
C ASP A 261 -6.74 10.62 32.64
#